data_AF-A0A969B8R0-F1
#
_entry.id   AF-A0A969B8R0-F1
#
_cell.length_a   1.000
_cell.length_b   1.000
_cell.length_c   1.000
_cell.angle_alpha   90.00
_cell.angle_beta   90.00
_cell.angle_gamma   90.00
#
_symmetry.space_group_name_H-M   'P 1'
#
loop_
_entity.id
_entity.type
_entity.pdbx_description
1 polymer ?
#
loop_
_entity_poly.entity_id
_entity_poly.type
_entity_poly.pdbx_seq_one_letter_code
_entity_poly.pdbx_strand_id
1 'polypeptide(L)'
;MKMKKYGAAFGGSMWMLLAPAMAFASVESSLMAVQSKLINTVLPLVGILGLVFAAFSFFTGSQNARSHLILAIMGAVVGFGAPSIIEFVQTLIH
;
A
#
# COMPACT_ATOMS: atom_id res chain seq x y z
N MET A 1 3.14 -20.80 49.34
CA MET A 1 2.10 -20.17 48.48
C MET A 1 2.66 -19.34 47.29
N LYS A 2 3.99 -19.27 47.06
CA LYS A 2 4.59 -18.50 45.94
C LYS A 2 4.66 -19.26 44.60
N MET A 3 4.79 -20.59 44.61
CA MET A 3 4.96 -21.39 43.37
C MET A 3 3.75 -21.41 42.44
N LYS A 4 2.52 -21.35 42.98
CA LYS A 4 1.28 -21.38 42.17
C LYS A 4 1.10 -20.11 41.32
N LYS A 5 1.68 -18.98 41.76
CA LYS A 5 1.65 -17.70 41.01
C LYS A 5 2.53 -17.73 39.77
N TYR A 6 3.69 -18.40 39.80
CA TYR A 6 4.58 -18.50 38.64
C TYR A 6 4.01 -19.42 37.55
N GLY A 7 3.30 -20.49 37.91
CA GLY A 7 2.59 -21.34 36.95
C GLY A 7 1.40 -20.63 36.27
N ALA A 8 0.66 -19.81 37.02
CA ALA A 8 -0.41 -18.98 36.45
C ALA A 8 0.12 -17.84 35.57
N ALA A 9 1.26 -17.24 35.94
CA ALA A 9 1.94 -16.24 35.13
C ALA A 9 2.51 -16.84 33.82
N PHE A 10 3.10 -18.04 33.88
CA PHE A 10 3.60 -18.77 32.71
C PHE A 10 2.48 -19.20 31.76
N GLY A 11 1.37 -19.72 32.32
CA GLY A 11 0.16 -20.01 31.56
C GLY A 11 -0.41 -18.75 30.90
N GLY A 12 -0.55 -17.66 31.66
CA GLY A 12 -1.05 -16.37 31.17
C GLY A 12 -0.18 -15.76 30.06
N SER A 13 1.15 -15.84 30.16
CA SER A 13 2.05 -15.37 29.11
C SER A 13 1.99 -16.22 27.84
N MET A 14 1.76 -17.53 27.97
CA MET A 14 1.59 -18.41 26.82
C MET A 14 0.25 -18.15 26.09
N TRP A 15 -0.81 -17.82 26.84
CA TRP A 15 -2.07 -17.34 26.26
C TRP A 15 -1.92 -16.02 25.52
N MET A 16 -1.08 -15.09 25.98
CA MET A 16 -0.82 -13.83 25.25
C MET A 16 -0.03 -14.01 23.94
N LEU A 17 0.80 -15.05 23.83
CA LEU A 17 1.51 -15.39 22.58
C LEU A 17 0.63 -16.18 21.60
N LEU A 18 -0.30 -16.99 22.10
CA LEU A 18 -1.20 -17.81 21.28
C LEU A 18 -2.51 -17.08 20.91
N ALA A 19 -2.89 -16.03 21.65
CA ALA A 19 -4.09 -15.23 21.36
C ALA A 19 -4.05 -14.54 19.99
N PRO A 20 -2.94 -13.93 19.54
CA PRO A 20 -2.87 -13.36 18.18
C PRO A 20 -2.99 -14.41 17.08
N ALA A 21 -2.44 -15.61 17.31
CA ALA A 21 -2.52 -16.73 16.37
C ALA A 21 -3.95 -17.27 16.23
N MET A 22 -4.69 -17.35 17.34
CA MET A 22 -6.12 -17.73 17.35
C MET A 22 -7.05 -16.63 16.84
N ALA A 23 -6.66 -15.36 17.01
CA ALA A 23 -7.44 -14.21 16.56
C ALA A 23 -7.21 -13.85 15.08
N PHE A 24 -6.36 -14.58 14.36
CA PHE A 24 -5.94 -14.28 12.97
C PHE A 24 -5.52 -12.81 12.77
N ALA A 25 -5.04 -12.16 13.83
CA ALA A 25 -4.62 -10.77 13.83
C ALA A 25 -3.23 -10.68 13.18
N SER A 26 -3.17 -10.99 11.89
CA SER A 26 -1.95 -10.93 11.08
C SER A 26 -1.77 -9.52 10.54
N VAL A 27 -0.68 -8.89 10.98
CA VAL A 27 -0.20 -7.62 10.42
C VAL A 27 0.19 -7.76 8.94
N GLU A 28 0.61 -8.95 8.52
CA GLU A 28 0.92 -9.25 7.11
C GLU A 28 -0.34 -9.17 6.24
N SER A 29 -1.43 -9.81 6.66
CA SER A 29 -2.72 -9.74 5.95
C SER A 29 -3.24 -8.30 5.87
N SER A 30 -3.11 -7.54 6.97
CA SER A 30 -3.51 -6.13 7.01
C SER A 30 -2.63 -5.28 6.08
N LEU A 31 -1.32 -5.50 6.07
CA LEU A 31 -0.36 -4.81 5.20
C LEU A 31 -0.63 -5.13 3.72
N MET A 32 -0.89 -6.39 3.40
CA MET A 32 -1.24 -6.84 2.05
C MET A 32 -2.58 -6.25 1.59
N ALA A 33 -3.58 -6.19 2.47
CA ALA A 33 -4.86 -5.55 2.18
C ALA A 33 -4.70 -4.05 1.90
N VAL A 34 -3.87 -3.34 2.70
CA VAL A 34 -3.57 -1.92 2.49
C VAL A 34 -2.80 -1.71 1.18
N GLN A 35 -1.77 -2.51 0.90
CA GLN A 35 -1.03 -2.44 -0.35
C GLN A 35 -1.96 -2.65 -1.55
N SER A 36 -2.81 -3.67 -1.50
CA SER A 36 -3.79 -3.97 -2.57
C SER A 36 -4.75 -2.80 -2.78
N LYS A 37 -5.27 -2.17 -1.71
CA LYS A 37 -6.14 -0.99 -1.81
C LYS A 37 -5.39 0.23 -2.38
N LEU A 38 -4.14 0.44 -1.99
CA LEU A 38 -3.33 1.55 -2.51
C LEU A 38 -3.07 1.40 -4.02
N ILE A 39 -2.68 0.21 -4.47
CA ILE A 39 -2.36 -0.05 -5.89
C ILE A 39 -3.63 -0.12 -6.75
N ASN A 40 -4.66 -0.83 -6.31
CA ASN A 40 -5.82 -1.11 -7.14
C ASN A 40 -6.93 -0.05 -7.05
N THR A 41 -6.85 0.88 -6.10
CA THR A 41 -7.93 1.86 -5.88
C THR A 41 -7.41 3.27 -5.72
N VAL A 42 -6.50 3.53 -4.78
CA VAL A 42 -6.07 4.91 -4.50
C VAL A 42 -5.21 5.47 -5.64
N LEU A 43 -4.23 4.69 -6.12
CA LEU A 43 -3.32 5.13 -7.16
C LEU A 43 -4.04 5.43 -8.50
N PRO A 44 -4.98 4.60 -8.99
CA PRO A 44 -5.76 4.93 -10.18
C PRO A 44 -6.64 6.17 -10.00
N LEU A 45 -7.24 6.36 -8.83
CA LEU A 45 -8.06 7.54 -8.56
C LEU A 45 -7.25 8.83 -8.66
N VAL A 46 -6.07 8.88 -8.02
CA VAL A 46 -5.17 10.04 -8.09
C VAL A 46 -4.66 10.27 -9.52
N GLY A 47 -4.35 9.20 -10.26
CA GLY A 47 -3.95 9.29 -11.67
C GLY A 47 -5.03 9.89 -12.56
N ILE A 48 -6.29 9.47 -12.40
CA ILE A 48 -7.43 10.02 -13.15
C ILE A 48 -7.61 11.50 -12.81
N LEU A 49 -7.54 11.89 -11.53
CA LEU A 49 -7.66 13.29 -11.12
C LEU A 49 -6.58 14.18 -11.77
N GLY A 50 -5.32 13.71 -11.79
CA GLY A 50 -4.22 14.42 -12.45
C GLY A 50 -4.41 14.56 -13.97
N LEU A 51 -4.88 13.50 -14.64
CA LEU A 51 -5.20 13.52 -16.07
C LEU A 51 -6.35 14.47 -16.39
N VAL A 52 -7.41 14.47 -15.58
CA VAL A 52 -8.56 15.36 -15.74
C VAL A 52 -8.13 16.82 -15.58
N PHE A 53 -7.32 17.12 -14.56
CA PHE A 53 -6.78 18.47 -14.38
C PHE A 53 -5.94 18.94 -15.57
N ALA A 54 -5.06 18.08 -16.08
CA ALA A 54 -4.26 18.39 -17.27
C ALA A 54 -5.12 18.54 -18.54
N ALA A 55 -6.16 17.72 -18.70
CA ALA A 55 -7.10 17.82 -19.81
C ALA A 55 -7.91 19.13 -19.77
N PHE A 56 -8.38 19.56 -18.60
CA PHE A 56 -9.02 20.87 -18.44
C PHE A 56 -8.06 22.04 -18.71
N SER A 57 -6.82 21.95 -18.25
CA SER A 57 -5.78 22.94 -18.54
C SER A 57 -5.48 23.06 -20.04
N PHE A 58 -5.59 21.95 -20.79
CA PHE A 58 -5.48 21.93 -22.24
C PHE A 58 -6.71 22.52 -22.95
N PHE A 59 -7.91 22.14 -22.52
CA PHE A 59 -9.16 22.66 -23.08
C PHE A 59 -9.31 24.17 -22.90
N THR A 60 -8.84 24.71 -21.76
CA THR A 60 -8.89 26.15 -21.45
C THR A 60 -7.81 26.98 -22.17
N GLY A 61 -6.97 26.37 -23.01
CA GLY A 61 -6.00 27.07 -23.86
C GLY A 61 -4.81 27.67 -23.10
N SER A 62 -4.51 27.19 -21.90
CA SER A 62 -3.37 27.70 -21.12
C SER A 62 -2.02 27.42 -21.80
N GLN A 63 -1.12 28.40 -21.76
CA GLN A 63 0.21 28.37 -22.41
C GLN A 63 1.05 27.14 -21.99
N ASN A 64 0.85 26.69 -20.74
CA ASN A 64 1.58 25.59 -20.12
C ASN A 64 0.81 24.25 -20.13
N ALA A 65 -0.33 24.16 -20.84
CA ALA A 65 -1.14 22.95 -20.89
C ALA A 65 -0.36 21.71 -21.33
N ARG A 66 0.55 21.87 -22.29
CA ARG A 66 1.41 20.79 -22.77
C ARG A 66 2.34 20.28 -21.67
N SER A 67 2.86 21.18 -20.83
CA SER A 67 3.68 20.82 -19.67
C SER A 67 2.86 20.04 -18.63
N HIS A 68 1.65 20.50 -18.31
CA HIS A 68 0.76 19.78 -17.39
C HIS A 68 0.37 18.39 -17.90
N LEU A 69 0.10 18.23 -19.20
CA LEU A 69 -0.14 16.92 -19.81
C LEU A 69 1.08 16.01 -19.73
N ILE A 70 2.28 16.52 -20.06
CA ILE A 70 3.51 15.75 -19.97
C ILE A 70 3.76 15.31 -18.53
N LEU A 71 3.60 16.19 -17.54
CA LEU A 71 3.76 15.86 -16.13
C LEU A 71 2.74 14.82 -15.66
N ALA A 72 1.48 14.91 -16.10
CA ALA A 72 0.46 13.92 -15.79
C ALA A 72 0.78 12.54 -16.39
N ILE A 73 1.26 12.50 -17.64
CA ILE A 73 1.69 11.25 -18.30
C ILE A 73 2.91 10.65 -17.60
N MET A 74 3.93 11.45 -17.29
CA MET A 74 5.13 10.98 -16.58
C MET A 74 4.79 10.46 -15.19
N GLY A 75 3.91 11.16 -14.46
CA GLY A 75 3.42 10.71 -13.15
C GLY A 75 2.64 9.39 -13.24
N ALA A 76 1.82 9.20 -14.28
CA ALA A 76 1.12 7.95 -14.52
C ALA A 76 2.08 6.80 -14.83
N VAL A 77 3.06 7.01 -15.72
CA VAL A 77 4.06 5.98 -16.07
C VAL A 77 4.86 5.55 -14.84
N VAL A 78 5.30 6.49 -14.01
CA VAL A 78 6.05 6.17 -12.79
C VAL A 78 5.15 5.49 -11.75
N GLY A 79 3.94 6.01 -11.53
CA GLY A 79 2.98 5.45 -10.57
C GLY A 79 2.60 4.02 -10.92
N PHE A 80 2.13 3.77 -12.13
CA PHE A 80 1.72 2.44 -12.58
C PHE A 80 2.88 1.51 -12.91
N GLY A 81 4.07 2.03 -13.22
CA GLY A 81 5.26 1.24 -13.52
C GLY A 81 6.07 0.80 -12.30
N ALA A 82 5.94 1.48 -11.16
CA ALA A 82 6.66 1.14 -9.93
C ALA A 82 6.40 -0.31 -9.43
N PRO A 83 5.17 -0.82 -9.41
CA PRO A 83 4.91 -2.22 -9.04
C PRO A 83 5.65 -3.23 -9.93
N SER A 84 5.68 -3.00 -11.25
CA SER A 84 6.33 -3.90 -12.21
C SER A 84 7.85 -4.00 -12.00
N ILE A 85 8.50 -2.92 -11.57
CA ILE A 85 9.94 -2.93 -11.26
C ILE A 85 10.20 -3.75 -9.98
N ILE A 86 9.35 -3.58 -8.96
CA ILE A 86 9.47 -4.34 -7.70
C ILE A 86 9.31 -5.83 -7.97
N GLU A 87 8.30 -6.22 -8.75
CA GLU A 87 8.07 -7.61 -9.16
C GLU A 87 9.26 -8.19 -9.94
N PHE A 88 9.84 -7.40 -10.87
CA PHE A 88 11.02 -7.81 -11.61
C PHE A 88 12.22 -8.08 -10.68
N VAL A 89 12.50 -7.18 -9.74
CA VAL A 89 13.60 -7.36 -8.77
C VAL A 89 13.34 -8.54 -7.86
N GLN A 90 12.11 -8.74 -7.38
CA GLN A 90 11.75 -9.89 -6.55
C GLN A 90 11.99 -11.21 -7.30
N THR A 91 11.67 -11.27 -8.60
CA THR A 91 11.89 -12.46 -9.44
C THR A 91 13.37 -12.78 -9.64
N LEU A 92 14.27 -11.79 -9.53
CA LEU A 92 15.72 -11.99 -9.67
C LEU A 92 16.42 -12.43 -8.37
N ILE A 93 15.80 -12.17 -7.22
CA ILE A 93 16.38 -12.47 -5.90
C ILE A 93 15.96 -13.87 -5.39
N HIS A 94 14.85 -14.41 -5.91
CA HIS A 94 14.43 -15.79 -5.70
C HIS A 94 15.08 -16.73 -6.72
#